data_AF-A0A538BWM3-F1
#
_entry.id   AF-A0A538BWM3-F1
#
_cell.length_a   1.000
_cell.length_b   1.000
_cell.length_c   1.000
_cell.angle_alpha   90.00
_cell.angle_beta   90.00
_cell.angle_gamma   90.00
#
_symmetry.space_group_name_H-M   'P 1'
#
loop_
_entity.id
_entity.type
_entity.pdbx_description
1 polymer ?
#
loop_
_entity_poly.entity_id
_entity_poly.type
_entity_poly.pdbx_seq_one_letter_code
_entity_poly.pdbx_strand_id
1 'polypeptide(L)' 'MDLMDRIDALIDRRHLLGHPFYRAWVAGTLPTDALREYARQYYAFESSFPRFLSAIHSRSDQPDVRDA' A
#
# COMPACT_ATOMS: atom_id res chain seq x y z
N MET A 1 18.39 -16.71 6.74
CA MET A 1 17.21 -15.92 6.40
C MET A 1 17.58 -15.11 5.17
N ASP A 2 16.95 -15.41 4.04
CA ASP A 2 17.19 -14.72 2.78
C ASP A 2 16.70 -13.26 2.86
N LEU A 3 17.09 -12.41 1.90
CA LEU A 3 16.64 -11.03 1.81
C LEU A 3 15.11 -10.94 1.77
N MET A 4 14.45 -11.81 0.98
CA MET A 4 13.00 -11.83 0.86
C MET A 4 12.34 -12.12 2.21
N ASP A 5 12.80 -13.17 2.90
CA ASP A 5 12.31 -13.51 4.25
C ASP A 5 12.43 -12.34 5.24
N ARG A 6 13.51 -11.55 5.14
CA ARG A 6 13.71 -10.38 6.00
C ARG A 6 12.74 -9.25 5.70
N ILE A 7 12.45 -9.01 4.41
CA ILE A 7 11.48 -8.00 3.99
C ILE A 7 10.09 -8.42 4.46
N ASP A 8 9.71 -9.69 4.27
CA ASP A 8 8.43 -10.22 4.70
C ASP A 8 8.27 -10.12 6.23
N ALA A 9 9.31 -10.44 7.00
CA ALA A 9 9.29 -10.28 8.45
C ALA A 9 9.11 -8.81 8.89
N LEU A 10 9.61 -7.84 8.11
CA LEU A 10 9.41 -6.42 8.40
C LEU A 10 7.98 -5.97 8.07
N ILE A 11 7.42 -6.46 6.96
CA ILE A 11 6.03 -6.19 6.58
C ILE A 11 5.08 -6.76 7.62
N ASP A 12 5.29 -8.02 8.05
CA ASP A 12 4.45 -8.69 9.04
C ASP A 12 4.41 -7.94 10.39
N ARG A 13 5.58 -7.50 10.87
CA ARG A 13 5.68 -6.67 12.09
C ARG A 13 4.91 -5.36 12.03
N ARG A 14 4.68 -4.83 10.83
CA ARG A 14 3.97 -3.56 10.58
C ARG A 14 2.72 -3.77 9.73
N HIS A 15 2.16 -4.97 9.79
CA HIS A 15 1.08 -5.37 8.91
C HIS A 15 -0.15 -4.46 9.09
N LEU A 16 -0.66 -3.94 7.96
CA LEU A 16 -1.69 -2.91 7.94
C LEU A 16 -2.97 -3.33 8.68
N LEU A 17 -3.38 -4.60 8.55
CA LEU A 17 -4.58 -5.13 9.22
C LEU A 17 -4.42 -5.25 10.75
N GLY A 18 -3.19 -5.13 11.26
CA GLY A 18 -2.92 -5.02 12.69
C GLY A 18 -3.30 -3.65 13.27
N HIS A 19 -3.46 -2.61 12.44
CA HIS A 19 -3.75 -1.26 12.89
C HIS A 19 -5.17 -1.14 13.48
N PRO A 20 -5.38 -0.37 14.57
CA PRO A 20 -6.69 -0.22 15.21
C PRO A 20 -7.81 0.21 14.25
N PHE A 21 -7.51 1.06 13.28
CA PHE A 21 -8.46 1.48 12.23
C PHE A 21 -9.01 0.29 11.43
N TYR A 22 -8.14 -0.59 10.94
CA TYR A 22 -8.55 -1.76 10.15
C TYR A 22 -9.24 -2.82 11.00
N ARG A 23 -8.86 -2.96 12.28
CA ARG A 23 -9.59 -3.82 13.22
C ARG A 23 -11.03 -3.32 13.44
N ALA A 24 -11.21 -2.02 13.65
CA ALA A 24 -12.54 -1.41 13.80
C ALA A 24 -13.37 -1.51 12.50
N TRP A 25 -12.73 -1.37 11.33
CA TRP A 25 -13.38 -1.60 10.04
C TRP A 25 -13.89 -3.04 9.94
N VAL A 26 -13.02 -4.04 10.15
CA VAL A 26 -13.40 -5.46 10.05
C VAL A 26 -14.49 -5.82 11.07
N ALA A 27 -14.44 -5.24 12.26
CA ALA A 27 -15.47 -5.42 13.29
C ALA A 27 -16.81 -4.70 12.97
N GLY A 28 -16.86 -3.88 11.92
CA GLY A 28 -18.05 -3.09 11.57
C GLY A 28 -18.36 -1.94 12.54
N THR A 29 -17.39 -1.56 13.37
CA THR A 29 -17.56 -0.51 14.40
C THR A 29 -17.02 0.85 13.98
N LEU A 30 -16.41 0.93 12.79
CA LEU A 30 -15.87 2.16 12.26
C LEU A 30 -17.01 3.10 11.78
N PRO A 31 -17.06 4.37 12.21
CA PRO A 31 -18.08 5.30 11.76
C PRO A 31 -18.01 5.58 10.26
N THR A 32 -19.16 5.79 9.62
CA THR A 32 -19.24 6.13 8.19
C THR A 32 -18.41 7.36 7.83
N ASP A 33 -18.36 8.37 8.68
CA ASP A 33 -17.56 9.58 8.41
C ASP A 33 -16.05 9.30 8.40
N ALA A 34 -15.58 8.34 9.21
CA ALA A 34 -14.18 7.90 9.17
C ALA A 34 -13.87 7.15 7.86
N LEU A 35 -14.81 6.36 7.33
CA LEU A 35 -14.67 5.71 6.02
C LEU A 35 -14.63 6.74 4.88
N ARG A 36 -15.48 7.79 4.95
CA ARG A 36 -15.47 8.88 3.96
C ARG A 36 -14.14 9.63 3.95
N GLU A 37 -13.62 9.96 5.14
CA GLU A 37 -12.34 10.65 5.27
C GLU A 37 -11.17 9.75 4.80
N TYR A 38 -11.19 8.46 5.14
CA TYR A 38 -10.25 7.49 4.61
C TYR A 38 -10.24 7.48 3.08
N ALA A 39 -11.42 7.40 2.44
CA ALA A 39 -11.51 7.39 0.98
C ALA A 39 -10.92 8.66 0.35
N ARG A 40 -11.17 9.83 0.96
CA ARG A 40 -10.61 11.11 0.52
C ARG A 40 -9.08 11.13 0.58
N GLN A 41 -8.52 10.63 1.68
CA GLN A 41 -7.06 10.53 1.85
C GLN A 41 -6.45 9.52 0.87
N TYR A 42 -7.08 8.35 0.73
CA TYR A 42 -6.61 7.26 -0.11
C TYR A 42 -6.59 7.65 -1.60
N TYR A 43 -7.57 8.44 -2.05
CA TYR A 43 -7.60 8.95 -3.42
C TYR A 43 -6.34 9.75 -3.80
N ALA A 44 -5.78 10.55 -2.89
CA ALA A 44 -4.57 11.32 -3.17
C ALA A 44 -3.35 10.40 -3.42
N PHE A 45 -3.28 9.27 -2.70
CA PHE A 45 -2.27 8.25 -2.93
C PHE A 45 -2.50 7.53 -4.27
N GLU A 46 -3.71 7.02 -4.51
CA GLU A 46 -4.07 6.29 -5.74
C GLU A 46 -3.87 7.14 -7.00
N SER A 47 -4.27 8.41 -6.98
CA SER A 47 -4.03 9.35 -8.09
C SER A 47 -2.54 9.64 -8.34
N SER A 48 -1.68 9.37 -7.36
CA SER A 48 -0.22 9.48 -7.49
C SER A 48 0.43 8.17 -7.92
N PHE A 49 -0.25 7.04 -7.76
CA PHE A 49 0.29 5.71 -8.00
C PHE A 49 0.82 5.49 -9.43
N PRO A 50 0.13 5.91 -10.51
CA PRO A 50 0.67 5.80 -11.87
C PRO A 50 2.00 6.54 -12.04
N ARG A 51 2.17 7.68 -11.37
CA ARG A 51 3.43 8.46 -11.44
C ARG A 51 4.58 7.75 -10.74
N PHE A 52 4.32 6.99 -9.67
CA PHE A 52 5.35 6.18 -9.02
C PHE A 52 5.83 5.06 -9.94
N LEU A 53 4.91 4.36 -10.61
CA LEU A 53 5.26 3.32 -11.58
C LEU A 53 6.04 3.91 -12.76
N SER A 54 5.57 5.02 -13.35
CA SER A 54 6.26 5.70 -14.45
C SER A 54 7.68 6.17 -14.08
N ALA A 55 7.89 6.59 -12.82
CA ALA A 55 9.20 6.99 -12.34
C ALA A 55 10.19 5.82 -12.25
N ILE A 56 9.72 4.62 -11.92
CA ILE A 56 10.54 3.39 -11.93
C ILE A 56 10.79 2.97 -13.37
N HIS A 57 9.73 2.91 -14.19
CA HIS A 57 9.78 2.53 -15.59
C HIS A 57 10.81 3.37 -16.38
N SER A 58 10.78 4.71 -16.23
CA SER A 58 11.68 5.62 -16.97
C SER A 58 13.16 5.51 -16.57
N ARG A 59 13.45 4.83 -15.45
CA ARG A 59 14.80 4.63 -14.91
C ARG A 59 15.31 3.21 -15.07
N SER A 60 14.51 2.31 -15.63
CA SER A 60 14.90 0.93 -15.86
C SER A 60 15.44 0.78 -17.28
N ASP A 61 16.65 0.24 -17.42
CA ASP A 61 17.23 -0.09 -18.73
C ASP A 61 16.80 -1.50 -19.22
N GLN A 62 16.21 -2.31 -18.34
CA GLN A 62 15.80 -3.69 -18.60
C GLN A 62 14.41 -3.76 -19.26
N PRO A 63 14.29 -4.19 -20.54
CA PRO A 63 13.00 -4.25 -21.25
C PRO A 63 11.98 -5.17 -20.60
N ASP A 64 12.42 -6.34 -20.15
CA ASP A 64 11.60 -7.34 -19.45
C ASP A 64 10.99 -6.82 -18.15
N VAL A 65 11.69 -5.92 -17.44
CA VAL A 65 11.18 -5.27 -16.23
C VAL A 65 10.22 -4.12 -16.54
N ARG A 66 10.31 -3.49 -17.72
CA ARG A 66 9.41 -2.39 -18.14
C ARG A 66 8.11 -2.89 -18.75
N ASP A 67 8.14 -4.06 -19.42
CA ASP A 67 7.01 -4.62 -20.17
C ASP A 67 6.05 -5.46 -19.31
N ALA A 68 6.39 -5.68 -18.02
CA ALA A 68 5.60 -6.41 -17.03
C ALA A 68 4.56 -5.50 -16.33
#